data_AF-A0A847DD14-F1
#
_entry.id   AF-A0A847DD14-F1
#
_cell.length_a   1.000
_cell.length_b   1.000
_cell.length_c   1.000
_cell.angle_alpha   90.00
_cell.angle_beta   90.00
_cell.angle_gamma   90.00
#
_symmetry.space_group_name_H-M   'P 1'
#
loop_
_entity.id
_entity.type
_entity.pdbx_description
1 polymer ?
#
loop_
_entity_poly.entity_id
_entity_poly.type
_entity_poly.pdbx_seq_one_letter_code
_entity_poly.pdbx_strand_id
1 'polypeptide(L)'
;MQSELVNHIKTDGFTYIPRAASDWMVCDIADQPMRIARLVGKWIQEGWCRHTIFNLNLPMKKRYDGVKQCEGVIRDMLDSLGIRYSLSIKQLYHDREEVTGFITTG
;
A
#
# COMPACT_ATOMS: atom_id res chain seq x y z
N MET A 1 14.20 -21.91 14.57
CA MET A 1 13.30 -22.58 13.60
C MET A 1 12.93 -21.56 12.55
N GLN A 2 13.34 -21.76 11.30
CA GLN A 2 12.79 -21.02 10.16
C GLN A 2 11.52 -21.80 9.75
N SER A 3 10.35 -21.18 9.80
CA SER A 3 9.17 -21.84 9.25
C SER A 3 9.33 -21.94 7.74
N GLU A 4 9.03 -23.09 7.14
CA GLU A 4 9.00 -23.27 5.67
C GLU A 4 7.99 -22.35 4.95
N LEU A 5 7.19 -21.58 5.72
CA LEU A 5 6.22 -20.59 5.25
C LEU A 5 6.85 -19.27 4.79
N VAL A 6 8.15 -19.04 5.02
CA VAL A 6 8.83 -17.78 4.68
C VAL A 6 9.95 -18.02 3.68
N ASN A 7 9.81 -17.44 2.49
CA ASN A 7 10.89 -17.31 1.53
C ASN A 7 11.49 -15.89 1.60
N HIS A 8 12.72 -15.76 2.08
CA HIS A 8 13.39 -14.46 2.16
C HIS A 8 14.02 -14.10 0.82
N ILE A 9 13.44 -13.09 0.16
CA ILE A 9 13.94 -12.54 -1.10
C ILE A 9 14.78 -11.29 -0.80
N LYS A 10 16.08 -11.33 -1.11
CA LYS A 10 17.00 -10.18 -0.96
C LYS A 10 16.85 -9.23 -2.13
N THR A 11 15.95 -8.27 -2.02
CA THR A 11 15.64 -7.29 -3.06
C THR A 11 15.15 -5.97 -2.44
N ASP A 12 15.05 -4.92 -3.25
CA ASP A 12 14.40 -3.67 -2.87
C ASP A 12 12.88 -3.78 -3.12
N GLY A 13 12.08 -3.53 -2.08
CA GLY A 13 10.62 -3.62 -2.13
C GLY A 13 9.95 -2.71 -3.17
N PHE A 14 10.59 -1.62 -3.59
CA PHE A 14 10.09 -0.74 -4.66
C PHE A 14 10.31 -1.30 -6.07
N THR A 15 11.29 -2.18 -6.24
CA THR A 15 11.65 -2.78 -7.54
C THR A 15 11.23 -4.24 -7.65
N TYR A 16 10.79 -4.84 -6.56
CA TYR A 16 10.30 -6.21 -6.53
C TYR A 16 9.08 -6.38 -7.44
N ILE A 17 9.13 -7.44 -8.25
CA ILE A 17 8.03 -7.88 -9.11
C ILE A 17 7.72 -9.33 -8.70
N PRO A 18 6.49 -9.64 -8.25
CA PRO A 18 6.14 -10.98 -7.84
C PRO A 18 6.06 -11.92 -9.06
N ARG A 19 6.47 -13.18 -8.87
CA ARG A 19 6.43 -14.20 -9.94
C ARG A 19 5.02 -14.69 -10.29
N ALA A 20 4.09 -14.54 -9.35
CA ALA A 20 2.68 -14.86 -9.49
C ALA A 20 1.88 -13.92 -8.56
N ALA A 21 0.60 -13.71 -8.86
CA ALA A 21 -0.28 -12.93 -8.01
C ALA A 21 -0.41 -13.58 -6.61
N SER A 22 -0.34 -12.76 -5.57
CA SER A 22 -0.60 -13.15 -4.19
C SER A 22 -2.01 -12.74 -3.78
N ASP A 23 -2.61 -13.39 -2.78
CA ASP A 23 -3.86 -12.87 -2.22
C ASP A 23 -3.64 -11.56 -1.47
N TRP A 24 -2.54 -11.46 -0.72
CA TRP A 24 -2.20 -10.33 0.14
C TRP A 24 -0.84 -9.71 -0.21
N MET A 25 -0.77 -8.38 -0.12
CA MET A 25 0.48 -7.62 -0.05
C MET A 25 0.45 -6.71 1.18
N VAL A 26 1.50 -6.71 1.99
CA VAL A 26 1.67 -5.77 3.11
C VAL A 26 2.90 -4.90 2.91
N CYS A 27 2.82 -3.61 3.23
CA CYS A 27 3.91 -2.66 3.05
C CYS A 27 4.04 -1.69 4.23
N ASP A 28 5.13 -1.84 4.99
CA ASP A 28 5.52 -0.93 6.07
C ASP A 28 6.94 -0.42 5.84
N ILE A 29 7.13 0.27 4.70
CA ILE A 29 8.42 0.87 4.34
C ILE A 29 8.41 2.34 4.78
N ALA A 30 9.42 2.72 5.57
CA ALA A 30 9.63 4.10 6.00
C ALA A 30 10.19 4.97 4.85
N ASP A 31 9.32 5.42 3.95
CA ASP A 31 9.64 6.30 2.83
C ASP A 31 8.57 7.40 2.67
N GLN A 32 8.73 8.27 1.67
CA GLN A 32 7.76 9.30 1.32
C GLN A 32 6.37 8.67 1.09
N PRO A 33 5.30 9.17 1.74
CA PRO A 33 3.97 8.55 1.67
C PRO A 33 3.43 8.50 0.24
N MET A 34 3.76 9.50 -0.59
CA MET A 34 3.39 9.52 -2.00
C MET A 34 4.03 8.38 -2.81
N ARG A 35 5.26 7.97 -2.46
CA ARG A 35 5.95 6.86 -3.11
C ARG A 35 5.29 5.53 -2.74
N ILE A 36 4.89 5.37 -1.48
CA ILE A 36 4.13 4.20 -1.01
C ILE A 36 2.74 4.15 -1.67
N ALA A 37 2.03 5.27 -1.74
CA ALA A 37 0.72 5.35 -2.39
C ALA A 37 0.77 4.88 -3.86
N ARG A 38 1.78 5.32 -4.61
CA ARG A 38 2.00 4.87 -6.01
C ARG A 38 2.40 3.40 -6.10
N LEU A 39 3.23 2.91 -5.17
CA LEU A 39 3.59 1.50 -5.10
C LEU A 39 2.34 0.64 -4.91
N VAL A 40 1.51 0.97 -3.91
CA VAL A 40 0.25 0.27 -3.60
C VAL A 40 -0.70 0.30 -4.80
N GLY A 41 -0.90 1.47 -5.42
CA GLY A 41 -1.72 1.61 -6.63
C GLY A 41 -1.23 0.71 -7.77
N LYS A 42 0.09 0.67 -8.00
CA LYS A 42 0.71 -0.19 -9.02
C LYS A 42 0.46 -1.68 -8.73
N TRP A 43 0.62 -2.12 -7.49
CA TRP A 43 0.41 -3.52 -7.11
C TRP A 43 -1.01 -4.00 -7.40
N ILE A 44 -2.01 -3.15 -7.17
CA ILE A 44 -3.41 -3.47 -7.49
C ILE A 44 -3.66 -3.38 -9.01
N GLN A 45 -3.15 -2.34 -9.68
CA GLN A 45 -3.27 -2.16 -11.13
C GLN A 45 -2.73 -3.36 -11.92
N GLU A 46 -1.59 -3.91 -11.53
CA GLU A 46 -0.96 -5.05 -12.21
C GLU A 46 -1.59 -6.40 -11.81
N GLY A 47 -2.60 -6.40 -10.94
CA GLY A 47 -3.23 -7.62 -10.43
C GLY A 47 -2.29 -8.48 -9.59
N TRP A 48 -1.25 -7.88 -9.00
CA TRP A 48 -0.26 -8.59 -8.19
C TRP A 48 -0.78 -8.96 -6.79
N CYS A 49 -1.84 -8.29 -6.33
CA CYS A 49 -2.55 -8.67 -5.12
C CYS A 49 -4.05 -8.36 -5.18
N ARG A 50 -4.86 -9.07 -4.38
CA ARG A 50 -6.30 -8.79 -4.20
C ARG A 50 -6.57 -7.86 -3.03
N HIS A 51 -5.78 -8.03 -1.97
CA HIS A 51 -5.89 -7.29 -0.72
C HIS A 51 -4.53 -6.68 -0.37
N THR A 52 -4.55 -5.47 0.19
CA THR A 52 -3.34 -4.87 0.72
C THR A 52 -3.58 -4.01 1.94
N ILE A 53 -2.64 -4.10 2.89
CA ILE A 53 -2.52 -3.22 4.05
C ILE A 53 -1.19 -2.49 3.95
N PHE A 54 -1.18 -1.18 4.14
CA PHE A 54 0.03 -0.37 3.99
C PHE A 54 0.07 0.81 4.95
N ASN A 55 1.27 1.22 5.34
CA ASN A 55 1.49 2.39 6.19
C ASN A 55 1.89 3.61 5.37
N LEU A 56 1.33 4.78 5.71
CA LEU A 56 1.71 6.07 5.15
C LEU A 56 2.28 6.95 6.26
N ASN A 57 3.60 7.17 6.23
CA ASN A 57 4.28 8.07 7.14
C ASN A 57 3.87 9.53 6.86
N LEU A 58 3.37 10.23 7.87
CA LEU A 58 2.80 11.57 7.71
C LEU A 58 3.86 12.66 7.83
N PRO A 59 3.76 13.74 7.04
CA PRO A 59 4.60 14.92 7.23
C PRO A 59 4.27 15.62 8.56
N MET A 60 5.24 16.36 9.12
CA MET A 60 5.03 17.12 10.36
C MET A 60 3.91 18.17 10.25
N LYS A 61 3.69 18.74 9.06
CA LYS A 61 2.67 19.76 8.79
C LYS A 61 1.67 19.25 7.75
N LYS A 62 0.43 19.72 7.82
CA LYS A 62 -0.65 19.38 6.85
C LYS A 62 -0.87 17.87 6.69
N ARG A 63 -0.88 17.14 7.82
CA ARG A 63 -1.04 15.68 7.87
C ARG A 63 -2.27 15.19 7.10
N TYR A 64 -3.43 15.78 7.38
CA TYR A 64 -4.68 15.41 6.72
C TYR A 64 -4.62 15.64 5.20
N ASP A 65 -4.10 16.78 4.75
CA ASP A 65 -3.94 17.05 3.32
C ASP A 65 -2.99 16.04 2.66
N GLY A 66 -1.90 15.67 3.34
CA GLY A 66 -0.97 14.64 2.87
C GLY A 66 -1.64 13.27 2.71
N VAL A 67 -2.47 12.86 3.67
CA VAL A 67 -3.29 11.65 3.55
C VAL A 67 -4.24 11.74 2.37
N LYS A 68 -4.94 12.87 2.21
CA LYS A 68 -5.90 13.08 1.11
C LYS A 68 -5.25 13.09 -0.26
N GLN A 69 -4.05 13.62 -0.39
CA GLN A 69 -3.27 13.54 -1.63
C GLN A 69 -2.89 12.09 -1.97
N CYS A 70 -2.45 11.32 -0.98
CA CYS A 70 -2.11 9.90 -1.18
C CYS A 70 -3.36 9.08 -1.53
N GLU A 71 -4.47 9.31 -0.82
CA GLU A 71 -5.76 8.72 -1.13
C GLU A 71 -6.18 9.05 -2.57
N GLY A 72 -6.13 10.32 -2.96
CA GLY A 72 -6.48 10.79 -4.31
C GLY A 72 -5.67 10.08 -5.39
N VAL A 73 -4.35 10.01 -5.25
CA VAL A 73 -3.49 9.32 -6.23
C VAL A 73 -3.82 7.83 -6.36
N ILE A 74 -4.10 7.14 -5.25
CA ILE A 74 -4.53 5.74 -5.30
C ILE A 74 -5.86 5.64 -6.06
N ARG A 75 -6.84 6.50 -5.74
CA ARG A 75 -8.15 6.50 -6.41
C ARG A 75 -8.02 6.76 -7.90
N ASP A 76 -7.32 7.82 -8.29
CA ASP A 76 -7.12 8.20 -9.69
C ASP A 76 -6.50 7.04 -10.50
N MET A 77 -5.48 6.37 -9.93
CA MET A 77 -4.85 5.22 -10.59
C MET A 77 -5.84 4.07 -10.82
N LEU A 78 -6.62 3.69 -9.81
CA LEU A 78 -7.55 2.56 -9.90
C LEU A 78 -8.79 2.88 -10.74
N ASP A 79 -9.34 4.08 -10.57
CA ASP A 79 -10.51 4.58 -11.29
C ASP A 79 -10.22 4.72 -12.79
N SER A 80 -9.00 5.15 -13.17
CA SER A 80 -8.60 5.27 -14.58
C SER A 80 -8.64 3.95 -15.36
N LEU A 81 -8.59 2.82 -14.65
CA LEU A 81 -8.64 1.46 -15.19
C LEU A 81 -9.99 0.78 -14.98
N GLY A 82 -10.96 1.47 -14.36
CA GLY A 82 -12.26 0.90 -14.02
C GLY A 82 -12.20 -0.23 -13.01
N ILE A 83 -11.16 -0.29 -12.17
CA ILE A 83 -11.01 -1.31 -11.14
C ILE A 83 -12.04 -1.03 -10.04
N ARG A 84 -12.82 -2.03 -9.65
CA ARG A 84 -13.72 -1.94 -8.49
C ARG A 84 -12.96 -2.29 -7.22
N TYR A 85 -13.03 -1.41 -6.24
CA TYR A 85 -12.33 -1.58 -4.97
C TYR A 85 -13.04 -0.89 -3.81
N SER A 86 -12.68 -1.30 -2.59
CA SER A 86 -12.94 -0.53 -1.37
C SER A 86 -11.61 -0.04 -0.81
N LEU A 87 -11.54 1.24 -0.44
CA LEU A 87 -10.38 1.86 0.20
C LEU A 87 -10.80 2.46 1.55
N SER A 88 -10.08 2.08 2.61
CA SER A 88 -10.23 2.64 3.96
C SER A 88 -8.87 3.07 4.48
N ILE A 89 -8.79 4.24 5.11
CA ILE A 89 -7.56 4.73 5.73
C ILE A 89 -7.91 5.22 7.13
N LYS A 90 -7.16 4.76 8.13
CA LYS A 90 -7.37 5.11 9.53
C LYS A 90 -6.05 5.18 10.28
N GLN A 91 -5.92 6.15 11.17
CA GLN A 91 -4.88 6.14 12.19
C GLN A 91 -5.28 5.13 13.28
N LEU A 92 -4.59 3.99 13.32
CA LEU A 92 -4.85 2.94 14.30
C LEU A 92 -4.27 3.28 15.67
N TYR A 93 -4.61 2.50 16.69
CA TYR A 93 -4.15 2.72 18.07
C TYR A 93 -2.62 2.72 18.19
N HIS A 94 -1.94 1.91 17.39
CA HIS A 94 -0.47 1.80 17.39
C HIS A 94 0.22 2.76 16.41
N ASP A 95 -0.54 3.45 15.56
CA ASP A 95 0.00 4.39 14.59
C ASP A 95 0.37 5.69 15.31
N ARG A 96 1.65 6.08 15.25
CA ARG A 96 2.11 7.36 15.81
C ARG A 96 1.93 8.50 14.81
N GLU A 97 2.93 8.74 13.97
CA GLU A 97 2.90 9.78 12.93
C GLU A 97 2.66 9.16 11.56
N GLU A 98 1.74 8.20 11.51
CA GLU A 98 1.40 7.43 10.32
C GLU A 98 -0.10 7.13 10.28
N VAL A 99 -0.58 6.61 9.15
CA VAL A 99 -1.90 5.99 9.04
C VAL A 99 -1.79 4.65 8.34
N THR A 100 -2.67 3.72 8.70
CA THR A 100 -2.82 2.44 8.02
C THR A 100 -3.93 2.51 6.98
N GLY A 101 -3.61 2.16 5.73
CA GLY A 101 -4.54 1.98 4.62
C GLY A 101 -4.87 0.51 4.39
N PHE A 102 -6.10 0.23 3.97
CA PHE A 102 -6.58 -1.07 3.53
C PHE A 102 -7.30 -0.93 2.18
N ILE A 103 -6.92 -1.76 1.22
CA ILE A 103 -7.61 -1.89 -0.07
C ILE A 103 -7.99 -3.35 -0.30
N THR A 104 -9.19 -3.56 -0.83
CA THR A 104 -9.64 -4.85 -1.36
C THR A 104 -10.28 -4.66 -2.72
N THR A 105 -9.94 -5.55 -3.65
CA THR A 105 -10.58 -5.65 -4.97
C THR A 105 -11.62 -6.77 -4.97
N GLY A 106 -12.78 -6.52 -5.60
CA GLY A 106 -13.95 -7.40 -5.64
C GLY A 106 -14.98 -6.93 -6.66
#